data_AF-A0A8T6YCH7-F1
#
_entry.id   AF-A0A8T6YCH7-F1
#
_cell.length_a   1.000
_cell.length_b   1.000
_cell.length_c   1.000
_cell.angle_alpha   90.00
_cell.angle_beta   90.00
_cell.angle_gamma   90.00
#
_symmetry.space_group_name_H-M   'P 1'
#
loop_
_entity.id
_entity.type
_entity.pdbx_description
1 polymer ?
#
loop_
_entity_poly.entity_id
_entity_poly.type
_entity_poly.pdbx_seq_one_letter_code
_entity_poly.pdbx_strand_id
1 'polypeptide(L)'
;MARRMSKGRKRLRELGLNFLPRVLKDAWLEAWVNGATPKQALNAMRQHPEYDTYFPGNAIGNTGRYRLDEFDYYDTTVAYENVLASIDVNPRRFRHLFGDLIENEVSVDEFTDRAERAFEFVDSMERSVREYYAATYGIELTRQALVASFIDPGTGRAVLEKQIGISEIGGAAAQQNFDLDVALADRLYRAGVGEQQADEFFASAAEQLPVLGVLAQRHDDPDDDFDLREFSNAMIFGDPEQRRRIRRLLASERSLYSSRTLFRGSEDAVSGLRRR
;
A
#
# COMPACT_ATOMS: atom_id res chain seq x y z
N MET A 1 31.67 3.82 51.52
CA MET A 1 31.30 3.76 50.09
C MET A 1 31.10 2.34 49.56
N ALA A 2 32.09 1.44 49.60
CA ALA A 2 32.00 0.06 49.08
C ALA A 2 30.81 -0.78 49.60
N ARG A 3 30.49 -0.70 50.90
CA ARG A 3 29.34 -1.41 51.50
C ARG A 3 27.98 -0.92 50.97
N ARG A 4 27.85 0.37 50.65
CA ARG A 4 26.64 0.96 50.07
C ARG A 4 26.48 0.56 48.60
N MET A 5 27.58 0.54 47.84
CA MET A 5 27.61 0.04 46.46
C MET A 5 27.18 -1.43 46.35
N SER A 6 27.70 -2.30 47.22
CA SER A 6 27.29 -3.71 47.26
C SER A 6 25.79 -3.87 47.54
N LYS A 7 25.25 -3.11 48.51
CA LYS A 7 23.81 -3.08 48.79
C LYS A 7 23.00 -2.56 47.61
N GLY A 8 23.47 -1.51 46.91
CA GLY A 8 22.81 -0.97 45.72
C GLY A 8 22.71 -2.00 44.59
N ARG A 9 23.81 -2.69 44.27
CA ARG A 9 23.81 -3.77 43.26
C ARG A 9 22.88 -4.92 43.63
N LYS A 10 22.82 -5.29 44.92
CA LYS A 10 21.84 -6.28 45.40
C LYS A 10 20.42 -5.78 45.19
N ARG A 11 20.13 -4.53 45.53
CA ARG A 11 18.80 -3.94 45.41
C ARG A 11 18.35 -3.84 43.95
N LEU A 12 19.23 -3.45 43.04
CA LEU A 12 18.96 -3.39 41.60
C LEU A 12 18.55 -4.77 41.05
N ARG A 13 19.20 -5.85 41.52
CA ARG A 13 18.80 -7.24 41.22
C ARG A 13 17.43 -7.62 41.80
N GLU A 14 17.17 -7.25 43.05
CA GLU A 14 15.87 -7.50 43.69
C GLU A 14 14.71 -6.80 42.97
N LEU A 15 14.99 -5.66 42.32
CA LEU A 15 14.02 -4.92 41.50
C LEU A 15 13.92 -5.44 40.05
N GLY A 16 14.66 -6.49 39.69
CA GLY A 16 14.65 -7.03 38.31
C GLY A 16 15.37 -6.16 37.27
N LEU A 17 15.88 -4.98 37.64
CA LEU A 17 16.46 -3.98 36.72
C LEU A 17 17.85 -4.35 36.16
N ASN A 18 18.26 -5.61 36.28
CA ASN A 18 19.61 -6.06 35.94
C ASN A 18 19.86 -6.05 34.41
N PHE A 19 18.78 -6.15 33.63
CA PHE A 19 18.77 -6.06 32.16
C PHE A 19 19.15 -4.68 31.65
N LEU A 20 19.03 -3.64 32.49
CA LEU A 20 19.30 -2.27 32.08
C LEU A 20 20.73 -2.11 31.53
N PRO A 21 20.92 -1.22 30.54
CA PRO A 21 22.22 -0.78 30.08
C PRO A 21 23.10 -0.31 31.23
N ARG A 22 24.41 -0.47 31.09
CA ARG A 22 25.37 -0.12 32.16
C ARG A 22 25.22 1.33 32.61
N VAL A 23 25.12 2.26 31.68
CA VAL A 23 24.97 3.70 31.96
C VAL A 23 23.76 4.02 32.85
N LEU A 24 22.61 3.40 32.58
CA LEU A 24 21.39 3.60 33.38
C LEU A 24 21.51 2.92 34.75
N LYS A 25 22.15 1.75 34.82
CA LYS A 25 22.48 1.11 36.10
C LYS A 25 23.40 1.98 36.94
N ASP A 26 24.40 2.60 36.33
CA ASP A 26 25.37 3.47 37.00
C ASP A 26 24.66 4.74 37.52
N ALA A 27 23.77 5.36 36.73
CA ALA A 27 22.94 6.48 37.17
C ALA A 27 22.04 6.14 38.37
N TRP A 28 21.38 4.97 38.34
CA TRP A 28 20.58 4.49 39.47
C TRP A 28 21.45 4.26 40.72
N LEU A 29 22.61 3.62 40.56
CA LEU A 29 23.52 3.29 41.66
C LEU A 29 24.12 4.55 42.30
N GLU A 30 24.46 5.56 41.50
CA GLU A 30 24.95 6.85 41.98
C GLU A 30 23.92 7.52 42.90
N ALA A 31 22.68 7.67 42.43
CA ALA A 31 21.60 8.24 43.22
C ALA A 31 21.39 7.47 44.54
N TRP A 32 21.39 6.13 44.48
CA TRP A 32 21.26 5.27 45.66
C TRP A 32 22.40 5.46 46.67
N VAL A 33 23.64 5.50 46.20
CA VAL A 33 24.81 5.70 47.07
C VAL A 33 24.78 7.07 47.75
N ASN A 34 24.22 8.06 47.07
CA ASN A 34 24.01 9.42 47.59
C ASN A 34 22.80 9.55 48.53
N GLY A 35 22.11 8.44 48.84
CA GLY A 35 21.06 8.38 49.84
C GLY A 35 19.64 8.44 49.30
N ALA A 36 19.46 8.39 47.98
CA ALA A 36 18.14 8.29 47.37
C ALA A 36 17.43 7.00 47.78
N THR A 37 16.11 7.09 48.00
CA THR A 37 15.22 5.93 48.06
C THR A 37 15.18 5.21 46.71
N PRO A 38 14.70 3.94 46.62
CA PRO A 38 14.61 3.23 45.34
C PRO A 38 13.82 4.01 44.28
N LYS A 39 12.71 4.67 44.68
CA LYS A 39 11.88 5.49 43.78
C LYS A 39 12.61 6.74 43.29
N GLN A 40 13.34 7.42 44.16
CA GLN A 40 14.15 8.59 43.78
C GLN A 40 15.31 8.18 42.86
N ALA A 41 15.96 7.05 43.12
CA ALA A 41 17.02 6.52 42.26
C ALA A 41 16.49 6.12 40.88
N LEU A 42 15.28 5.54 40.81
CA LEU A 42 14.59 5.27 39.54
C LEU A 42 14.29 6.55 38.77
N ASN A 43 13.76 7.58 39.44
CA ASN A 43 13.52 8.87 38.79
C ASN A 43 14.82 9.53 38.30
N ALA A 44 15.91 9.45 39.07
CA ALA A 44 17.21 9.98 38.66
C ALA A 44 17.76 9.25 37.42
N MET A 45 17.62 7.92 37.38
CA MET A 45 17.96 7.11 36.20
C MET A 45 17.14 7.53 34.98
N ARG A 46 15.83 7.75 35.14
CA ARG A 46 14.94 8.15 34.06
C ARG A 46 15.21 9.55 33.52
N GLN A 47 15.75 10.44 34.36
CA GLN A 47 16.20 11.77 33.98
C GLN A 47 17.61 11.79 33.35
N HIS A 48 18.28 10.64 33.27
CA HIS A 48 19.61 10.56 32.67
C HIS A 48 19.53 10.86 31.16
N PRO A 49 20.46 11.63 30.56
CA PRO A 49 20.41 12.01 29.15
C PRO A 49 20.35 10.84 28.16
N GLU A 50 20.88 9.67 28.54
CA GLU A 50 20.83 8.46 27.72
C GLU A 50 19.53 7.64 27.85
N TYR A 51 18.58 8.03 28.71
CA TYR A 51 17.36 7.24 28.90
C TYR A 51 16.60 7.05 27.58
N ASP A 52 16.40 8.13 26.83
CA ASP A 52 15.66 8.12 25.56
C ASP A 52 16.38 7.33 24.46
N THR A 53 17.69 7.06 24.60
CA THR A 53 18.42 6.19 23.67
C THR A 53 18.01 4.72 23.83
N TYR A 54 17.64 4.31 25.04
CA TYR A 54 17.29 2.92 25.35
C TYR A 54 15.79 2.69 25.47
N PHE A 55 15.03 3.76 25.75
CA PHE A 55 13.59 3.75 25.89
C PHE A 55 12.94 4.84 25.02
N PRO A 56 13.22 4.88 23.69
CA PRO A 56 12.65 5.90 22.81
C PRO A 56 11.12 5.89 22.86
N GLY A 57 10.52 7.08 22.80
CA GLY A 57 9.07 7.27 22.86
C GLY A 57 8.42 7.00 24.22
N ASN A 58 9.17 6.54 25.24
CA ASN A 58 8.58 6.22 26.53
C ASN A 58 8.31 7.46 27.40
N ALA A 59 9.14 8.50 27.30
CA ALA A 59 8.98 9.74 28.05
C ALA A 59 7.80 10.58 27.51
N ILE A 60 6.97 11.10 28.40
CA ILE A 60 5.83 11.95 28.04
C ILE A 60 6.27 13.41 28.08
N GLY A 61 6.88 13.87 26.98
CA GLY A 61 7.46 15.19 26.86
C GLY A 61 8.33 15.55 28.07
N ASN A 62 8.23 16.78 28.56
CA ASN A 62 8.98 17.25 29.73
C ASN A 62 8.23 17.05 31.06
N THR A 63 7.21 16.19 31.10
CA THR A 63 6.35 16.04 32.30
C THR A 63 7.00 15.23 33.42
N GLY A 64 8.09 14.52 33.14
CA GLY A 64 8.71 13.57 34.06
C GLY A 64 7.87 12.30 34.29
N ARG A 65 6.86 12.06 33.43
CA ARG A 65 6.07 10.84 33.39
C ARG A 65 6.51 9.97 32.21
N TYR A 66 6.23 8.68 32.33
CA TYR A 66 6.63 7.65 31.37
C TYR A 66 5.41 6.79 31.07
N ARG A 67 5.27 6.35 29.81
CA ARG A 67 4.13 5.55 29.35
C ARG A 67 4.15 4.15 29.94
N LEU A 68 5.33 3.54 29.95
CA LEU A 68 5.59 2.19 30.47
C LEU A 68 6.73 2.25 31.50
N ASP A 69 6.76 1.28 32.41
CA ASP A 69 8.00 1.02 33.14
C ASP A 69 9.01 0.28 32.24
N GLU A 70 10.25 0.16 32.71
CA GLU A 70 11.33 -0.39 31.90
C GLU A 70 11.13 -1.88 31.54
N PHE A 71 10.39 -2.62 32.37
CA PHE A 71 10.10 -4.03 32.11
C PHE A 71 8.99 -4.15 31.07
N ASP A 72 7.89 -3.43 31.29
CA ASP A 72 6.75 -3.40 30.36
C ASP A 72 7.17 -2.87 28.97
N TYR A 73 8.08 -1.89 28.92
CA TYR A 73 8.65 -1.41 27.65
C TYR A 73 9.36 -2.54 26.91
N TYR A 74 10.26 -3.25 27.59
CA TYR A 74 11.00 -4.35 26.97
C TYR A 74 10.07 -5.46 26.51
N ASP A 75 9.13 -5.89 27.36
CA ASP A 75 8.15 -6.92 27.03
C ASP A 75 7.28 -6.52 25.84
N THR A 76 6.86 -5.25 25.77
CA THR A 76 6.11 -4.71 24.62
C THR A 76 6.94 -4.77 23.34
N THR A 77 8.20 -4.33 23.38
CA THR A 77 9.07 -4.41 22.19
C THR A 77 9.30 -5.85 21.73
N VAL A 78 9.52 -6.78 22.66
CA VAL A 78 9.65 -8.22 22.34
C VAL A 78 8.36 -8.77 21.75
N ALA A 79 7.20 -8.35 22.24
CA ALA A 79 5.91 -8.74 21.68
C ALA A 79 5.77 -8.27 20.23
N TYR A 80 6.12 -7.02 19.90
CA TYR A 80 6.17 -6.57 18.50
C TYR A 80 7.16 -7.39 17.65
N GLU A 81 8.33 -7.74 18.19
CA GLU A 81 9.28 -8.60 17.47
C GLU A 81 8.70 -9.98 17.16
N ASN A 82 7.99 -10.58 18.11
CA ASN A 82 7.37 -11.89 17.96
C ASN A 82 6.25 -11.87 16.91
N VAL A 83 5.45 -10.81 16.87
CA VAL A 83 4.42 -10.62 15.83
C VAL A 83 5.06 -10.52 14.44
N LEU A 84 6.14 -9.76 14.28
CA LEU A 84 6.85 -9.71 12.99
C LEU A 84 7.44 -11.07 12.62
N ALA A 85 8.04 -11.76 13.59
CA ALA A 85 8.63 -13.07 13.37
C ALA A 85 7.59 -14.14 13.01
N SER A 86 6.36 -14.07 13.53
CA SER A 86 5.30 -15.05 13.23
C SER A 86 4.82 -14.99 11.78
N ILE A 87 5.04 -13.87 11.10
CA ILE A 87 4.72 -13.66 9.68
C ILE A 87 5.98 -13.66 8.77
N ASP A 88 7.06 -14.29 9.24
CA ASP A 88 8.35 -14.41 8.55
C ASP A 88 9.02 -13.06 8.20
N VAL A 89 8.70 -12.00 8.94
CA VAL A 89 9.33 -10.69 8.79
C VAL A 89 10.46 -10.54 9.80
N ASN A 90 11.67 -10.17 9.33
CA ASN A 90 12.82 -9.98 10.22
C ASN A 90 12.62 -8.75 11.12
N PRO A 91 12.41 -8.93 12.45
CA PRO A 91 12.09 -7.83 13.36
C PRO A 91 13.22 -6.82 13.52
N ARG A 92 14.47 -7.23 13.28
CA ARG A 92 15.65 -6.34 13.42
C ARG A 92 15.57 -5.12 12.50
N ARG A 93 14.88 -5.22 11.36
CA ARG A 93 14.71 -4.09 10.44
C ARG A 93 13.75 -3.03 10.98
N PHE A 94 12.91 -3.36 11.96
CA PHE A 94 11.80 -2.51 12.43
C PHE A 94 11.97 -1.95 13.83
N ARG A 95 12.99 -2.39 14.58
CA ARG A 95 13.26 -1.93 15.95
C ARG A 95 13.29 -0.41 16.12
N HIS A 96 13.72 0.30 15.09
CA HIS A 96 13.78 1.76 15.10
C HIS A 96 12.40 2.43 15.15
N LEU A 97 11.32 1.73 14.76
CA LEU A 97 9.94 2.23 14.79
C LEU A 97 9.22 1.96 16.11
N PHE A 98 9.71 1.03 16.94
CA PHE A 98 8.98 0.62 18.16
C PHE A 98 8.83 1.77 19.16
N GLY A 99 9.79 2.70 19.20
CA GLY A 99 9.67 3.91 19.99
C GLY A 99 8.46 4.76 19.56
N ASP A 100 8.28 4.95 18.26
CA ASP A 100 7.17 5.72 17.71
C ASP A 100 5.83 5.02 17.95
N LEU A 101 5.78 3.69 17.86
CA LEU A 101 4.58 2.91 18.21
C LEU A 101 4.17 3.12 19.67
N ILE A 102 5.13 3.05 20.58
CA ILE A 102 4.91 3.26 22.02
C ILE A 102 4.52 4.72 22.27
N GLU A 103 5.17 5.68 21.59
CA GLU A 103 4.85 7.10 21.72
C GLU A 103 3.40 7.40 21.34
N ASN A 104 2.91 6.73 20.28
CA ASN A 104 1.55 6.81 19.76
C ASN A 104 0.57 5.84 20.43
N GLU A 105 0.96 5.20 21.53
CA GLU A 105 0.11 4.30 22.34
C GLU A 105 -0.49 3.11 21.56
N VAL A 106 0.22 2.62 20.53
CA VAL A 106 -0.20 1.46 19.74
C VAL A 106 -0.08 0.20 20.59
N SER A 107 -1.18 -0.52 20.82
CA SER A 107 -1.13 -1.76 21.60
C SER A 107 -0.48 -2.91 20.81
N VAL A 108 -0.07 -3.98 21.51
CA VAL A 108 0.41 -5.21 20.86
C VAL A 108 -0.68 -5.85 20.00
N ASP A 109 -1.93 -5.84 20.48
CA ASP A 109 -3.07 -6.37 19.73
C ASP A 109 -3.32 -5.56 18.46
N GLU A 110 -3.30 -4.22 18.55
CA GLU A 110 -3.46 -3.36 17.38
C GLU A 110 -2.32 -3.56 16.37
N PHE A 111 -1.08 -3.69 16.85
CA PHE A 111 0.06 -3.99 16.00
C PHE A 111 -0.09 -5.36 15.32
N THR A 112 -0.58 -6.37 16.04
CA THR A 112 -0.88 -7.71 15.52
C THR A 112 -1.90 -7.62 14.40
N ASP A 113 -3.04 -6.98 14.64
CA ASP A 113 -4.09 -6.79 13.63
C ASP A 113 -3.57 -6.05 12.39
N ARG A 114 -2.69 -5.05 12.56
CA ARG A 114 -2.09 -4.31 11.43
C ARG A 114 -1.14 -5.20 10.63
N ALA A 115 -0.28 -5.97 11.30
CA ALA A 115 0.70 -6.83 10.67
C ALA A 115 0.04 -8.01 9.93
N GLU A 116 -0.96 -8.65 10.54
CA GLU A 116 -1.73 -9.75 9.94
C GLU A 116 -2.48 -9.28 8.70
N ARG A 117 -3.20 -8.15 8.77
CA ARG A 117 -3.87 -7.57 7.60
C ARG A 117 -2.91 -7.24 6.47
N ALA A 118 -1.74 -6.67 6.78
CA ALA A 118 -0.72 -6.40 5.78
C ALA A 118 -0.21 -7.70 5.13
N PHE A 119 -0.03 -8.77 5.92
CA PHE A 119 0.40 -10.06 5.42
C PHE A 119 -0.65 -10.72 4.50
N GLU A 120 -1.90 -10.79 4.96
CA GLU A 120 -3.02 -11.35 4.21
C GLU A 120 -3.20 -10.61 2.88
N PHE A 121 -3.12 -9.29 2.91
CA PHE A 121 -3.26 -8.46 1.73
C PHE A 121 -2.20 -8.74 0.66
N VAL A 122 -0.92 -8.92 1.04
CA VAL A 122 0.13 -9.31 0.07
C VAL A 122 -0.13 -10.69 -0.51
N ASP A 123 -0.58 -11.63 0.32
CA ASP A 123 -0.77 -13.01 -0.10
C ASP A 123 -1.98 -13.16 -1.04
N SER A 124 -3.03 -12.36 -0.81
CA SER A 124 -4.20 -12.30 -1.70
C SER A 124 -3.95 -11.50 -2.97
N MET A 125 -2.89 -10.69 -3.03
CA MET A 125 -2.66 -9.78 -4.15
C MET A 125 -2.28 -10.53 -5.42
N GLU A 126 -3.03 -10.25 -6.48
CA GLU A 126 -2.79 -10.83 -7.77
C GLU A 126 -1.39 -10.54 -8.31
N ARG A 127 -0.88 -11.47 -9.13
CA ARG A 127 0.46 -11.37 -9.68
C ARG A 127 0.62 -10.13 -10.59
N SER A 128 -0.38 -9.82 -11.41
CA SER A 128 -0.36 -8.67 -12.32
C SER A 128 -0.23 -7.34 -11.58
N VAL A 129 -0.92 -7.19 -10.45
CA VAL A 129 -0.84 -6.01 -9.58
C VAL A 129 0.58 -5.84 -9.02
N ARG A 130 1.17 -6.93 -8.51
CA ARG A 130 2.55 -6.91 -7.99
C ARG A 130 3.58 -6.57 -9.07
N GLU A 131 3.44 -7.16 -10.25
CA GLU A 131 4.33 -6.90 -11.39
C GLU A 131 4.21 -5.45 -11.87
N TYR A 132 2.99 -4.92 -11.97
CA TYR A 132 2.76 -3.53 -12.35
C TYR A 132 3.32 -2.55 -11.32
N TYR A 133 3.11 -2.82 -10.03
CA TYR A 133 3.67 -2.02 -8.94
C TYR A 133 5.20 -1.98 -9.03
N ALA A 134 5.84 -3.14 -9.19
CA ALA A 134 7.29 -3.24 -9.27
C ALA A 134 7.85 -2.50 -10.49
N ALA A 135 7.22 -2.66 -11.66
CA ALA A 135 7.60 -1.96 -12.88
C ALA A 135 7.44 -0.43 -12.75
N THR A 136 6.39 0.02 -12.07
CA THR A 136 6.05 1.44 -11.95
C THR A 136 6.93 2.17 -10.93
N TYR A 137 7.15 1.57 -9.76
CA TYR A 137 7.82 2.23 -8.63
C TYR A 137 9.27 1.77 -8.43
N GLY A 138 9.72 0.75 -9.15
CA GLY A 138 11.06 0.17 -8.99
C GLY A 138 11.25 -0.53 -7.64
N ILE A 139 10.14 -0.90 -6.97
CA ILE A 139 10.13 -1.49 -5.64
C ILE A 139 9.29 -2.76 -5.70
N GLU A 140 9.90 -3.89 -5.35
CA GLU A 140 9.17 -5.14 -5.17
C GLU A 140 8.22 -5.03 -3.97
N LEU A 141 6.94 -5.32 -4.21
CA LEU A 141 5.94 -5.36 -3.16
C LEU A 141 6.09 -6.65 -2.35
N THR A 142 7.07 -6.65 -1.44
CA THR A 142 7.33 -7.76 -0.53
C THR A 142 6.48 -7.66 0.72
N ARG A 143 6.23 -8.81 1.39
CA ARG A 143 5.60 -8.85 2.73
C ARG A 143 6.25 -7.85 3.69
N GLN A 144 7.58 -7.78 3.66
CA GLN A 144 8.36 -6.88 4.49
C GLN A 144 8.16 -5.40 4.15
N ALA A 145 8.11 -5.04 2.87
CA ALA A 145 7.86 -3.66 2.45
C ALA A 145 6.45 -3.20 2.85
N LEU A 146 5.46 -4.07 2.73
CA LEU A 146 4.09 -3.73 3.07
C LEU A 146 3.88 -3.61 4.58
N VAL A 147 4.39 -4.56 5.36
CA VAL A 147 4.36 -4.50 6.82
C VAL A 147 5.04 -3.21 7.32
N ALA A 148 6.12 -2.77 6.68
CA ALA A 148 6.74 -1.47 6.99
C ALA A 148 5.76 -0.29 6.88
N SER A 149 5.03 -0.22 5.78
CA SER A 149 4.08 0.87 5.51
C SER A 149 2.80 0.81 6.35
N PHE A 150 2.41 -0.36 6.86
CA PHE A 150 1.25 -0.49 7.77
C PHE A 150 1.63 -0.20 9.23
N ILE A 151 2.89 -0.41 9.60
CA ILE A 151 3.40 -0.17 10.95
C ILE A 151 3.80 1.29 11.14
N ASP A 152 4.34 1.95 10.11
CA ASP A 152 4.68 3.36 10.17
C ASP A 152 3.41 4.21 10.39
N PRO A 153 3.25 4.90 11.54
CA PRO A 153 2.07 5.70 11.84
C PRO A 153 1.94 6.98 10.99
N GLY A 154 2.91 7.30 10.12
CA GLY A 154 2.96 8.51 9.31
C GLY A 154 2.30 8.44 7.92
N THR A 155 2.66 9.42 7.07
CA THR A 155 2.20 9.64 5.68
C THR A 155 2.41 8.43 4.75
N GLY A 156 3.26 7.46 5.14
CA GLY A 156 3.59 6.27 4.36
C GLY A 156 2.37 5.43 3.97
N ARG A 157 1.38 5.29 4.85
CA ARG A 157 0.18 4.49 4.59
C ARG A 157 -0.66 5.04 3.43
N ALA A 158 -0.97 6.33 3.44
CA ALA A 158 -1.80 6.94 2.39
C ALA A 158 -1.09 6.94 1.02
N VAL A 159 0.24 7.08 1.01
CA VAL A 159 1.03 6.96 -0.22
C VAL A 159 0.97 5.53 -0.74
N LEU A 160 1.17 4.54 0.12
CA LEU A 160 1.09 3.14 -0.26
C LEU A 160 -0.30 2.76 -0.78
N GLU A 161 -1.37 3.10 -0.04
CA GLU A 161 -2.76 2.83 -0.45
C GLU A 161 -3.05 3.38 -1.85
N LYS A 162 -2.60 4.61 -2.12
CA LYS A 162 -2.69 5.20 -3.46
C LYS A 162 -1.90 4.39 -4.49
N GLN A 163 -0.65 4.05 -4.20
CA GLN A 163 0.21 3.32 -5.14
C GLN A 163 -0.34 1.93 -5.47
N ILE A 164 -0.92 1.25 -4.47
CA ILE A 164 -1.60 -0.03 -4.66
C ILE A 164 -2.84 0.14 -5.51
N GLY A 165 -3.73 1.08 -5.21
CA GLY A 165 -4.94 1.30 -6.01
C GLY A 165 -4.65 1.64 -7.48
N ILE A 166 -3.57 2.39 -7.74
CA ILE A 166 -3.08 2.61 -9.12
C ILE A 166 -2.59 1.31 -9.75
N SER A 167 -1.94 0.44 -8.97
CA SER A 167 -1.42 -0.83 -9.44
C SER A 167 -2.49 -1.89 -9.65
N GLU A 168 -3.61 -1.83 -8.92
CA GLU A 168 -4.79 -2.66 -9.16
C GLU A 168 -5.35 -2.37 -10.56
N ILE A 169 -5.49 -1.08 -10.91
CA ILE A 169 -5.92 -0.66 -12.26
C ILE A 169 -4.92 -1.10 -13.33
N GLY A 170 -3.62 -0.93 -13.08
CA GLY A 170 -2.57 -1.40 -13.99
C GLY A 170 -2.55 -2.91 -14.16
N GLY A 171 -2.78 -3.65 -13.08
CA GLY A 171 -2.89 -5.10 -13.06
C GLY A 171 -4.08 -5.58 -13.89
N ALA A 172 -5.25 -4.97 -13.73
CA ALA A 172 -6.45 -5.27 -14.52
C ALA A 172 -6.22 -5.04 -16.02
N ALA A 173 -5.52 -3.95 -16.39
CA ALA A 173 -5.12 -3.70 -17.77
C ALA A 173 -4.17 -4.79 -18.31
N ALA A 174 -3.16 -5.14 -17.52
CA ALA A 174 -2.18 -6.16 -17.89
C ALA A 174 -2.80 -7.54 -18.08
N GLN A 175 -3.82 -7.91 -17.28
CA GLN A 175 -4.57 -9.16 -17.50
C GLN A 175 -5.23 -9.24 -18.89
N GLN A 176 -5.63 -8.09 -19.43
CA GLN A 176 -6.22 -7.96 -20.77
C GLN A 176 -5.17 -7.67 -21.86
N ASN A 177 -3.88 -7.81 -21.54
CA ASN A 177 -2.74 -7.54 -22.41
C ASN A 177 -2.61 -6.08 -22.86
N PHE A 178 -3.11 -5.13 -22.07
CA PHE A 178 -2.84 -3.71 -22.27
C PHE A 178 -1.57 -3.28 -21.54
N ASP A 179 -0.74 -2.51 -22.23
CA ASP A 179 0.37 -1.76 -21.63
C ASP A 179 -0.15 -0.40 -21.14
N LEU A 180 -0.49 -0.32 -19.85
CA LEU A 180 -1.07 0.89 -19.27
C LEU A 180 0.02 1.79 -18.70
N ASP A 181 0.11 3.02 -19.18
CA ASP A 181 0.98 4.03 -18.60
C ASP A 181 0.48 4.50 -17.21
N VAL A 182 1.42 4.73 -16.29
CA VAL A 182 1.14 5.15 -14.92
C VAL A 182 0.35 6.44 -14.83
N ALA A 183 0.53 7.39 -15.77
CA ALA A 183 -0.22 8.63 -15.72
C ALA A 183 -1.70 8.42 -16.06
N LEU A 184 -2.02 7.46 -16.95
CA LEU A 184 -3.41 7.08 -17.22
C LEU A 184 -3.99 6.29 -16.04
N ALA A 185 -3.24 5.38 -15.44
CA ALA A 185 -3.65 4.65 -14.24
C ALA A 185 -3.95 5.60 -13.05
N ASP A 186 -3.07 6.58 -12.75
CA ASP A 186 -3.31 7.61 -11.72
C ASP A 186 -4.57 8.45 -12.03
N ARG A 187 -4.80 8.77 -13.31
CA ARG A 187 -5.99 9.52 -13.72
C ARG A 187 -7.27 8.71 -13.53
N LEU A 188 -7.27 7.41 -13.87
CA LEU A 188 -8.39 6.50 -13.63
C LEU A 188 -8.67 6.35 -12.13
N TYR A 189 -7.63 6.14 -11.31
CA TYR A 189 -7.75 6.08 -9.86
C TYR A 189 -8.37 7.35 -9.27
N ARG A 190 -7.89 8.54 -9.69
CA ARG A 190 -8.46 9.83 -9.26
C ARG A 190 -9.89 10.05 -9.73
N ALA A 191 -10.31 9.41 -10.81
CA ALA A 191 -11.69 9.41 -11.27
C ALA A 191 -12.59 8.46 -10.47
N GLY A 192 -12.04 7.76 -9.47
CA GLY A 192 -12.78 6.85 -8.59
C GLY A 192 -12.90 5.43 -9.14
N VAL A 193 -12.13 5.08 -10.17
CA VAL A 193 -12.08 3.70 -10.69
C VAL A 193 -11.35 2.84 -9.67
N GLY A 194 -12.08 1.89 -9.06
CA GLY A 194 -11.51 0.82 -8.23
C GLY A 194 -11.33 -0.48 -9.01
N GLU A 195 -10.77 -1.49 -8.36
CA GLU A 195 -10.43 -2.82 -8.92
C GLU A 195 -11.54 -3.41 -9.82
N GLN A 196 -12.73 -3.67 -9.27
CA GLN A 196 -13.84 -4.27 -10.04
C GLN A 196 -14.22 -3.44 -11.28
N GLN A 197 -14.25 -2.10 -11.14
CA GLN A 197 -14.59 -1.24 -12.27
C GLN A 197 -13.48 -1.23 -13.33
N ALA A 198 -12.21 -1.38 -12.91
CA ALA A 198 -11.09 -1.51 -13.82
C ALA A 198 -11.19 -2.83 -14.61
N ASP A 199 -11.48 -3.95 -13.95
CA ASP A 199 -11.65 -5.25 -14.60
C ASP A 199 -12.74 -5.21 -15.68
N GLU A 200 -13.92 -4.69 -15.33
CA GLU A 200 -15.04 -4.53 -16.26
C GLU A 200 -14.67 -3.58 -17.42
N PHE A 201 -13.98 -2.48 -17.12
CA PHE A 201 -13.55 -1.51 -18.11
C PHE A 201 -12.57 -2.11 -19.12
N PHE A 202 -11.50 -2.78 -18.65
CA PHE A 202 -10.48 -3.34 -19.52
C PHE A 202 -10.99 -4.57 -20.28
N ALA A 203 -11.87 -5.40 -19.70
CA ALA A 203 -12.54 -6.46 -20.43
C ALA A 203 -13.38 -5.89 -21.60
N SER A 204 -14.11 -4.80 -21.36
CA SER A 204 -14.88 -4.13 -22.41
C SER A 204 -13.99 -3.48 -23.47
N ALA A 205 -12.85 -2.89 -23.05
CA ALA A 205 -11.87 -2.32 -23.96
C ALA A 205 -11.25 -3.40 -24.86
N ALA A 206 -10.90 -4.57 -24.31
CA ALA A 206 -10.35 -5.69 -25.06
C ALA A 206 -11.31 -6.20 -26.15
N GLU A 207 -12.61 -6.18 -25.89
CA GLU A 207 -13.64 -6.56 -26.87
C GLU A 207 -13.82 -5.49 -27.97
N GLN A 208 -13.88 -4.21 -27.59
CA GLN A 208 -14.31 -3.14 -28.49
C GLN A 208 -13.17 -2.51 -29.29
N LEU A 209 -11.99 -2.34 -28.71
CA LEU A 209 -10.88 -1.63 -29.34
C LEU A 209 -10.45 -2.22 -30.69
N PRO A 210 -10.33 -3.56 -30.87
CA PRO A 210 -9.98 -4.13 -32.17
C PRO A 210 -10.98 -3.76 -33.27
N VAL A 211 -12.28 -3.74 -32.94
CA VAL A 211 -13.35 -3.37 -33.88
C VAL A 211 -13.29 -1.89 -34.19
N LEU A 212 -13.16 -1.05 -33.16
CA LEU A 212 -13.10 0.41 -33.31
C LEU A 212 -11.87 0.84 -34.13
N GLY A 213 -10.70 0.24 -33.91
CA GLY A 213 -9.48 0.52 -34.68
C GLY A 213 -9.64 0.16 -36.17
N VAL A 214 -10.19 -1.01 -36.49
CA VAL A 214 -10.46 -1.40 -37.89
C VAL A 214 -11.45 -0.44 -38.57
N LEU A 215 -12.48 0.00 -37.85
CA LEU A 215 -13.46 0.94 -38.38
C LEU A 215 -12.86 2.33 -38.57
N ALA A 216 -12.02 2.81 -37.65
CA ALA A 216 -11.34 4.10 -37.77
C ALA A 216 -10.45 4.14 -39.03
N GLN A 217 -9.61 3.13 -39.22
CA GLN A 217 -8.73 3.01 -40.39
C GLN A 217 -9.48 2.88 -41.71
N ARG A 218 -10.60 2.14 -41.74
CA ARG A 218 -11.37 1.92 -42.97
C ARG A 218 -12.12 3.16 -43.44
N HIS A 219 -12.48 4.05 -42.52
CA HIS A 219 -13.34 5.19 -42.78
C HIS A 219 -12.58 6.53 -42.82
N ASP A 220 -11.25 6.47 -42.97
CA ASP A 220 -10.35 7.64 -43.00
C ASP A 220 -10.68 8.61 -41.84
N ASP A 221 -10.90 8.06 -40.64
CA ASP A 221 -11.19 8.89 -39.47
C ASP A 221 -9.97 9.79 -39.19
N PRO A 222 -10.13 11.10 -38.90
CA PRO A 222 -9.01 12.05 -38.89
C PRO A 222 -7.82 11.71 -37.99
N ASP A 223 -8.03 10.91 -36.94
CA ASP A 223 -6.96 10.49 -36.03
C ASP A 223 -6.36 9.11 -36.42
N ASP A 224 -6.90 8.44 -37.44
CA ASP A 224 -6.54 7.13 -38.03
C ASP A 224 -6.44 5.92 -37.08
N ASP A 225 -6.51 6.13 -35.76
CA ASP A 225 -6.52 5.11 -34.72
C ASP A 225 -7.54 5.45 -33.63
N PHE A 226 -8.01 4.42 -32.92
CA PHE A 226 -8.86 4.56 -31.74
C PHE A 226 -8.32 3.65 -30.63
N ASP A 227 -7.60 4.24 -29.69
CA ASP A 227 -6.83 3.54 -28.69
C ASP A 227 -7.51 3.52 -27.30
N LEU A 228 -6.80 2.93 -26.34
CA LEU A 228 -7.24 2.81 -24.96
C LEU A 228 -7.47 4.17 -24.27
N ARG A 229 -6.66 5.19 -24.58
CA ARG A 229 -6.80 6.54 -24.03
C ARG A 229 -8.03 7.24 -24.58
N GLU A 230 -8.35 7.12 -25.87
CA GLU A 230 -9.62 7.62 -26.42
C GLU A 230 -10.82 6.89 -25.81
N PHE A 231 -10.72 5.57 -25.65
CA PHE A 231 -11.76 4.76 -25.02
C PHE A 231 -11.99 5.16 -23.56
N SER A 232 -10.93 5.35 -22.77
CA SER A 232 -11.02 5.88 -21.40
C SER A 232 -11.64 7.28 -21.36
N ASN A 233 -11.27 8.17 -22.28
CA ASN A 233 -11.87 9.50 -22.40
C ASN A 233 -13.38 9.43 -22.64
N ALA A 234 -13.84 8.53 -23.52
CA ALA A 234 -15.26 8.34 -23.76
C ALA A 234 -15.98 7.73 -22.54
N MET A 235 -15.47 6.62 -22.02
CA MET A 235 -16.21 5.76 -21.09
C MET A 235 -16.10 6.22 -19.65
N ILE A 236 -14.91 6.64 -19.20
CA ILE A 236 -14.66 7.03 -17.81
C ILE A 236 -14.70 8.55 -17.66
N PHE A 237 -13.96 9.29 -18.49
CA PHE A 237 -13.81 10.75 -18.30
C PHE A 237 -14.93 11.59 -18.93
N GLY A 238 -15.86 10.95 -19.65
CA GLY A 238 -17.08 11.57 -20.14
C GLY A 238 -16.92 12.52 -21.31
N ASP A 239 -15.87 12.35 -22.12
CA ASP A 239 -15.63 13.14 -23.31
C ASP A 239 -16.76 12.95 -24.36
N PRO A 240 -17.55 14.00 -24.64
CA PRO A 240 -18.68 13.90 -25.56
C PRO A 240 -18.26 13.80 -27.04
N GLU A 241 -17.05 14.20 -27.39
CA GLU A 241 -16.50 14.05 -28.75
C GLU A 241 -16.11 12.60 -28.98
N GLN A 242 -15.38 11.99 -28.05
CA GLN A 242 -14.99 10.57 -28.16
C GLN A 242 -16.21 9.65 -28.15
N ARG A 243 -17.23 9.92 -27.32
CA ARG A 243 -18.51 9.20 -27.37
C ARG A 243 -19.27 9.36 -28.69
N ARG A 244 -19.12 10.50 -29.37
CA ARG A 244 -19.70 10.71 -30.70
C ARG A 244 -18.91 9.96 -31.76
N ARG A 245 -17.58 9.92 -31.64
CA ARG A 245 -16.67 9.17 -32.50
C ARG A 245 -17.00 7.67 -32.48
N ILE A 246 -17.08 7.05 -31.29
CA ILE A 246 -17.51 5.64 -31.14
C ILE A 246 -18.85 5.37 -31.84
N ARG A 247 -19.86 6.21 -31.60
CA ARG A 247 -21.19 6.04 -32.23
C ARG A 247 -21.14 6.12 -33.76
N ARG A 248 -20.31 7.02 -34.32
CA ARG A 248 -20.14 7.17 -35.76
C ARG A 248 -19.48 5.93 -36.37
N LEU A 249 -18.42 5.42 -35.73
CA LEU A 249 -17.70 4.22 -36.18
C LEU A 249 -18.64 3.01 -36.19
N LEU A 250 -19.34 2.74 -35.08
CA LEU A 250 -20.28 1.62 -34.98
C LEU A 250 -21.49 1.76 -35.92
N ALA A 251 -21.98 2.98 -36.19
CA ALA A 251 -23.04 3.20 -37.16
C ALA A 251 -22.59 2.87 -38.60
N SER A 252 -21.31 3.17 -38.91
CA SER A 252 -20.72 2.88 -40.22
C SER A 252 -20.66 1.36 -40.47
N GLU A 253 -20.36 0.55 -39.46
CA GLU A 253 -20.42 -0.91 -39.54
C GLU A 253 -21.82 -1.44 -39.91
N ARG A 254 -22.88 -0.95 -39.25
CA ARG A 254 -24.26 -1.40 -39.49
C ARG A 254 -24.74 -1.09 -40.90
N SER A 255 -24.30 0.03 -41.47
CA SER A 255 -24.63 0.42 -42.85
C SER A 255 -24.03 -0.55 -43.89
N LEU A 256 -22.89 -1.18 -43.59
CA LEU A 256 -22.25 -2.16 -44.49
C LEU A 256 -23.00 -3.50 -44.48
N TYR A 257 -23.47 -3.95 -43.32
CA TYR A 257 -24.27 -5.18 -43.21
C TYR A 257 -25.63 -5.05 -43.91
N SER A 258 -26.30 -3.90 -43.79
CA SER A 258 -27.56 -3.66 -44.51
C SER A 258 -27.34 -3.58 -46.02
N SER A 259 -26.27 -2.91 -46.47
CA SER A 259 -25.90 -2.78 -47.89
C SER A 259 -25.56 -4.13 -48.53
N ARG A 260 -24.83 -5.00 -47.82
CA ARG A 260 -24.46 -6.34 -48.31
C ARG A 260 -25.66 -7.30 -48.39
N THR A 261 -26.66 -7.09 -47.55
CA THR A 261 -27.93 -7.84 -47.57
C THR A 261 -28.82 -7.37 -48.73
N LEU A 262 -28.84 -6.07 -49.02
CA LEU A 262 -29.57 -5.50 -50.16
C LEU A 262 -28.95 -5.88 -51.51
N PHE A 263 -27.62 -5.97 -51.61
CA PHE A 263 -26.95 -6.39 -52.85
C PHE A 263 -27.28 -7.84 -53.21
N ARG A 264 -27.33 -8.75 -52.21
CA ARG A 264 -27.66 -10.17 -52.41
C ARG A 264 -29.12 -10.41 -52.80
N GLY A 265 -30.04 -9.53 -52.37
CA GLY A 265 -31.45 -9.56 -52.80
C GLY A 265 -31.70 -8.96 -54.19
N SER A 266 -30.74 -8.23 -54.75
CA SER A 266 -30.88 -7.59 -56.08
C SER A 266 -30.37 -8.44 -57.24
N GLU A 267 -29.48 -9.42 -57.00
CA GLU A 267 -29.04 -10.36 -58.05
C GLU A 267 -30.13 -11.38 -58.42
N ASP A 268 -30.99 -11.78 -57.48
CA ASP A 268 -32.13 -12.69 -57.77
C ASP A 268 -33.31 -11.99 -58.47
N ALA A 269 -33.40 -10.66 -58.41
CA ALA A 269 -34.51 -9.91 -59.00
C ALA A 269 -34.33 -9.56 -60.49
N VAL A 270 -33.12 -9.67 -61.04
CA VAL A 270 -32.84 -9.27 -62.45
C VAL A 270 -32.88 -10.44 -63.44
N SER A 271 -33.03 -11.69 -62.96
CA SER A 271 -33.12 -12.89 -63.83
C SER A 271 -34.52 -13.13 -64.44
N GLY A 272 -35.56 -12.37 -64.02
CA GLY A 272 -36.94 -12.59 -64.44
C GLY A 272 -37.43 -11.87 -65.71
N LEU A 273 -36.63 -10.98 -66.32
CA LEU A 273 -37.08 -10.13 -67.43
C LEU A 273 -36.32 -10.42 -68.72
N ARG A 274 -36.49 -11.61 -69.30
CA ARG A 274 -36.32 -11.80 -70.75
C ARG A 274 -37.02 -13.04 -71.31
N ARG A 275 -37.96 -12.72 -72.22
CA ARG A 275 -38.43 -13.44 -73.41
C ARG A 275 -39.64 -14.39 -73.30
N ARG A 276 -40.71 -13.82 -73.88
CA ARG A 276 -41.70 -14.37 -74.84
C ARG A 276 -42.78 -15.29 -74.30
#